data_AF-A0A9X1LDQ7-F1
#
_entry.id   AF-A0A9X1LDQ7-F1
#
_cell.length_a   1.000
_cell.length_b   1.000
_cell.length_c   1.000
_cell.angle_alpha   90.00
_cell.angle_beta   90.00
_cell.angle_gamma   90.00
#
_symmetry.space_group_name_H-M   'P 1'
#
loop_
_entity.id
_entity.type
_entity.pdbx_description
1 polymer ?
#
loop_
_entity_poly.entity_id
_entity_poly.type
_entity_poly.pdbx_seq_one_letter_code
_entity_poly.pdbx_strand_id
1 'polypeptide(L)' 'MKQPIALRLEVDLLKEMRRCASEENRTLTNFIETVLKARIAAGPRSLACPSAGELEAGEGRRRRRG' A
#
# COMPACT_ATOMS: atom_id res chain seq x y z
N MET A 1 5.15 -19.94 17.86
CA MET A 1 3.95 -19.34 18.50
C MET A 1 3.63 -18.03 17.79
N LYS A 2 2.37 -17.74 17.46
CA LYS A 2 1.99 -16.46 16.84
C LYS A 2 1.91 -15.38 17.93
N GLN A 3 2.42 -14.18 17.64
CA GLN A 3 2.32 -13.03 18.56
C GLN A 3 1.11 -12.17 18.17
N PRO A 4 0.27 -11.74 19.13
CA PRO A 4 -0.83 -10.85 18.85
C PRO A 4 -0.32 -9.45 18.52
N ILE A 5 -0.94 -8.81 17.53
CA ILE A 5 -0.66 -7.42 17.14
C ILE A 5 -1.97 -6.64 17.11
N ALA A 6 -1.91 -5.37 17.49
CA ALA A 6 -3.01 -4.43 17.31
C ALA A 6 -2.76 -3.60 16.04
N LEU A 7 -3.76 -3.53 15.16
CA LEU A 7 -3.71 -2.77 13.91
C LEU A 7 -4.85 -1.76 13.89
N ARG A 8 -4.58 -0.56 13.39
CA ARG A 8 -5.61 0.43 13.08
C ARG A 8 -5.92 0.34 11.59
N LEU A 9 -7.18 0.08 11.27
CA LEU A 9 -7.68 -0.06 9.90
C LEU A 9 -8.91 0.82 9.75
N GLU A 10 -9.09 1.36 8.55
CA GLU A 10 -10.35 1.99 8.18
C GLU A 10 -11.51 1.00 8.36
N VAL A 11 -12.66 1.51 8.81
CA VAL A 11 -13.81 0.67 9.17
C VAL A 11 -14.30 -0.15 7.97
N ASP A 12 -14.40 0.47 6.79
CA ASP A 12 -14.88 -0.23 5.61
C ASP A 12 -13.86 -1.23 5.05
N LEU A 13 -12.56 -0.94 5.22
CA LEU A 13 -11.52 -1.91 4.90
C LEU A 13 -11.63 -3.16 5.79
N LEU A 14 -11.88 -2.98 7.10
CA LEU A 14 -12.08 -4.10 8.01
C LEU A 14 -13.32 -4.95 7.64
N LYS A 15 -14.41 -4.32 7.16
CA LYS A 15 -15.60 -5.03 6.68
C LYS A 15 -15.29 -5.87 5.45
N GLU A 16 -14.62 -5.29 4.45
CA GLU A 16 -14.24 -6.02 3.23
C GLU A 16 -13.30 -7.19 3.56
N MET A 17 -12.30 -6.97 4.41
CA MET A 17 -11.39 -8.06 4.83
C MET A 17 -12.12 -9.20 5.54
N ARG A 18 -13.13 -8.89 6.34
CA ARG A 18 -13.98 -9.91 6.98
C ARG A 18 -14.81 -10.67 5.94
N ARG A 19 -15.37 -9.97 4.95
CA ARG A 19 -16.11 -10.63 3.85
C ARG A 19 -15.22 -11.61 3.11
N CYS A 20 -14.03 -11.16 2.67
CA CYS A 20 -13.08 -12.02 1.96
C CYS A 20 -12.66 -13.24 2.78
N ALA A 21 -12.38 -13.05 4.08
CA ALA A 21 -12.04 -14.15 4.97
C ALA A 21 -13.17 -15.19 5.06
N SER A 22 -14.44 -14.75 5.15
CA SER A 22 -15.61 -15.62 5.13
C SER A 22 -15.78 -16.36 3.80
N GLU A 23 -15.61 -15.67 2.67
CA GLU A 23 -15.70 -16.28 1.33
C GLU A 23 -14.65 -17.39 1.13
N GLU A 24 -13.45 -17.22 1.69
CA GLU A 24 -12.38 -18.22 1.65
C GLU A 24 -12.48 -19.32 2.72
N ASN A 25 -13.53 -19.33 3.57
CA ASN A 25 -13.67 -20.23 4.72
C ASN A 25 -12.45 -20.19 5.67
N ARG A 26 -11.91 -18.98 5.92
CA ARG A 26 -10.73 -18.76 6.77
C ARG A 26 -11.03 -17.78 7.89
N THR A 27 -10.25 -17.86 8.97
CA THR A 27 -10.27 -16.81 9.99
C THR A 27 -9.62 -15.54 9.45
N LEU A 28 -10.08 -14.37 9.93
CA LEU A 28 -9.51 -13.07 9.54
C LEU A 28 -7.99 -13.03 9.72
N THR A 29 -7.48 -13.61 10.82
CA THR A 29 -6.04 -13.68 11.09
C THR A 29 -5.29 -14.50 10.03
N ASN A 30 -5.82 -15.66 9.62
CA ASN A 30 -5.19 -16.49 8.60
C ASN A 30 -5.27 -15.85 7.21
N PHE A 31 -6.37 -15.16 6.90
CA PHE A 31 -6.51 -14.37 5.69
C PHE A 31 -5.43 -13.28 5.62
N ILE A 32 -5.33 -12.46 6.67
CA ILE A 32 -4.31 -11.40 6.77
C ILE A 32 -2.90 -11.97 6.64
N GLU A 33 -2.60 -13.05 7.35
CA GLU A 33 -1.29 -13.70 7.30
C GLU A 33 -0.94 -14.19 5.89
N THR A 34 -1.91 -14.79 5.19
CA THR A 34 -1.72 -15.29 3.82
C THR A 34 -1.43 -14.14 2.85
N VAL A 35 -2.22 -13.07 2.92
CA VAL A 35 -2.06 -11.90 2.06
C VAL A 35 -0.73 -11.19 2.32
N LEU A 36 -0.34 -11.02 3.59
CA LEU A 36 0.94 -10.40 3.95
C LEU A 36 2.12 -11.25 3.49
N LYS A 37 2.08 -12.58 3.66
CA LYS A 37 3.11 -13.50 3.16
C LYS A 37 3.27 -13.39 1.65
N ALA A 38 2.16 -13.40 0.90
CA ALA A 38 2.20 -13.24 -0.54
C ALA A 38 2.81 -11.89 -0.96
N ARG A 39 2.46 -10.81 -0.26
CA ARG A 39 2.97 -9.47 -0.53
C ARG A 39 4.46 -9.32 -0.22
N ILE A 40 4.95 -9.94 0.85
CA ILE A 40 6.38 -9.97 1.20
C ILE A 40 7.15 -10.80 0.17
N ALA A 41 6.62 -11.97 -0.23
CA ALA A 41 7.24 -12.85 -1.22
C ALA A 41 7.33 -12.21 -2.61
N ALA A 42 6.35 -11.38 -2.99
CA ALA A 42 6.39 -10.61 -4.23
C ALA A 42 7.47 -9.50 -4.23
N GLY A 43 8.12 -9.26 -3.09
CA GLY A 43 9.10 -8.20 -2.90
C GLY A 43 8.47 -6.80 -2.80
N PRO A 44 9.25 -5.78 -2.37
CA PRO A 44 8.80 -4.42 -2.43
C PRO A 44 8.61 -4.03 -3.90
N ARG A 45 7.36 -4.06 -4.37
CA ARG A 45 6.99 -3.16 -5.47
C ARG A 45 7.23 -1.78 -4.91
N SER A 46 8.19 -1.07 -5.49
CA SER A 46 8.31 0.37 -5.31
C SER A 46 6.94 0.96 -5.61
N LEU A 47 6.14 1.17 -4.57
CA LEU A 47 5.22 2.29 -4.57
C LEU A 47 6.19 3.45 -4.53
N ALA A 48 6.61 3.90 -5.71
CA ALA A 48 7.25 5.18 -5.81
C ALA A 48 6.29 6.12 -5.10
N CYS A 49 6.64 6.51 -3.87
CA CYS A 49 6.25 7.81 -3.38
C CYS A 49 6.64 8.72 -4.54
N PRO A 50 5.71 9.48 -5.16
CA PRO A 50 6.17 10.64 -5.90
C PRO A 50 6.96 11.43 -4.85
N SER A 51 8.28 11.37 -4.93
CA SER A 51 9.14 12.20 -4.11
C SER A 51 8.61 13.60 -4.34
N ALA A 52 8.23 14.27 -3.25
CA ALA A 52 7.84 15.67 -3.26
C ALA A 52 9.04 16.51 -3.73
N GLY A 53 9.24 16.53 -5.05
CA GLY A 53 10.34 17.16 -5.77
C GLY A 53 9.94 17.61 -7.18
N GLU A 54 8.73 17.28 -7.64
CA GLU A 54 8.06 17.99 -8.73
C GLU A 54 7.14 19.04 -8.11
N LEU A 55 7.67 20.23 -7.81
CA LEU A 55 6.94 21.51 -7.74
C LEU A 55 7.91 22.63 -7.37
N GLU A 56 8.81 22.97 -8.29
CA GLU A 56 9.28 24.34 -8.53
C GLU A 56 9.36 24.43 -10.07
N ALA A 57 8.29 24.80 -10.79
CA ALA A 57 8.10 26.18 -11.23
C ALA A 57 9.47 26.84 -11.55
N GLY A 58 9.97 26.82 -12.77
CA GLY A 58 9.38 27.51 -13.91
C GLY A 58 9.79 28.98 -13.89
N GLU A 59 10.93 29.34 -14.51
CA GLU A 59 11.11 30.70 -15.01
C GLU A 59 12.06 30.73 -16.21
N GLY A 60 11.57 31.28 -17.32
CA GLY A 60 12.17 31.15 -18.64
C GLY A 60 13.43 31.99 -18.87
N ARG A 61 14.18 31.61 -19.90
CA ARG A 61 15.02 32.58 -20.63
C ARG A 61 14.80 32.49 -22.13
N ARG A 62 14.12 33.54 -22.59
CA ARG A 62 14.01 34.02 -23.96
C ARG A 62 15.31 33.86 -24.75
N ARG A 63 15.13 33.43 -26.01
CA ARG A 63 15.69 33.97 -27.25
C ARG A 63 16.97 34.81 -27.15
N ARG A 64 18.03 34.39 -27.87
CA ARG A 64 18.82 35.17 -28.86
C ARG A 64 19.86 34.21 -29.47
N ARG A 65 19.78 33.87 -30.76
CA ARG A 65 20.28 34.60 -31.95
C ARG A 65 21.83 34.61 -31.99
N GLY A 66 22.39 34.01 -33.04
CA GLY A 66 23.82 33.97 -33.34
C GLY A 66 24.10 32.80 -34.27
#